data_AF-A0A5C5YWT8-F1
#
_entry.id   AF-A0A5C5YWT8-F1
#
_cell.length_a   1.000
_cell.length_b   1.000
_cell.length_c   1.000
_cell.angle_alpha   90.00
_cell.angle_beta   90.00
_cell.angle_gamma   90.00
#
_symmetry.space_group_name_H-M   'P 1'
#
loop_
_entity.id
_entity.type
_entity.pdbx_description
1 polymer ?
#
loop_
_entity_poly.entity_id
_entity_poly.type
_entity_poly.pdbx_seq_one_letter_code
_entity_poly.pdbx_strand_id
1 'polypeptide(L)'
;MTDIHDDLRRATADAIRKACADMAREFGSDPIHGFALCTDDNVMTVYSTACTKSWVAEREPDYSGIGSIYAEWVQNAGDHHFDPISKAVAALAESDKSTIKQRFDCLKLALEDCRNEGLFDPNTILLCGSTDGVGEMEMEAVDRLNSTEIAGQVAEDLSADDYGDDSDPPDRTPSRRTGSRLGKLVAVFSQAFRRDANQLTSMEIVPGRGVEGCEIGFARNTAREVFGITESTSANYFEFPQIGVDVQCRKKMIDTIYFFFRAKNYESFNGVTREGIGANSSLKQVIRTYGTPDKKDQGPTSSGGTYEHVYYYRLGIEFNFHHNELEDIRVFDASEVEPKP
;
A
#
# COMPACT_ATOMS: atom_id res chain seq x y z
N MET A 1 0.67 37.54 -4.00
CA MET A 1 0.26 36.42 -4.89
C MET A 1 -0.53 35.49 -4.02
N THR A 2 -1.77 35.16 -4.39
CA THR A 2 -2.50 34.09 -3.71
C THR A 2 -1.80 32.76 -3.99
N ASP A 3 -1.77 31.90 -2.99
CA ASP A 3 -1.27 30.54 -3.16
C ASP A 3 -2.25 29.78 -4.05
N ILE A 4 -1.76 29.32 -5.20
CA ILE A 4 -2.60 28.66 -6.22
C ILE A 4 -3.21 27.35 -5.70
N HIS A 5 -2.53 26.69 -4.75
CA HIS A 5 -3.01 25.48 -4.10
C HIS A 5 -4.12 25.77 -3.09
N ASP A 6 -4.05 26.89 -2.37
CA ASP A 6 -5.13 27.35 -1.50
C ASP A 6 -6.35 27.80 -2.30
N ASP A 7 -6.15 28.44 -3.46
CA ASP A 7 -7.23 28.80 -4.37
C ASP A 7 -7.96 27.56 -4.88
N LEU A 8 -7.22 26.52 -5.29
CA LEU A 8 -7.78 25.22 -5.69
C LEU A 8 -8.56 24.57 -4.53
N ARG A 9 -7.94 24.44 -3.34
CA ARG A 9 -8.58 23.86 -2.15
C ARG A 9 -9.90 24.54 -1.81
N ARG A 10 -9.93 25.88 -1.77
CA ARG A 10 -11.15 26.65 -1.46
C ARG A 10 -12.22 26.46 -2.51
N ALA A 11 -11.85 26.47 -3.79
CA ALA A 11 -12.79 26.25 -4.89
C ALA A 11 -13.38 24.83 -4.83
N THR A 12 -12.57 23.82 -4.50
CA THR A 12 -13.04 22.44 -4.30
C THR A 12 -14.00 22.33 -3.13
N ALA A 13 -13.70 22.95 -1.99
CA ALA A 13 -14.61 22.98 -0.82
C ALA A 13 -15.96 23.65 -1.17
N ASP A 14 -15.93 24.75 -1.92
CA ASP A 14 -17.16 25.39 -2.42
C ASP A 14 -17.96 24.50 -3.37
N ALA A 15 -17.29 23.72 -4.23
CA ALA A 15 -17.95 22.75 -5.11
C ALA A 15 -18.60 21.61 -4.31
N ILE A 16 -17.90 21.08 -3.29
CA ILE A 16 -18.45 20.07 -2.37
C ILE A 16 -19.72 20.58 -1.68
N ARG A 17 -19.69 21.81 -1.11
CA ARG A 17 -20.87 22.40 -0.46
C ARG A 17 -22.07 22.49 -1.40
N LYS A 18 -21.85 22.88 -2.66
CA LYS A 18 -22.91 22.96 -3.68
C LYS A 18 -23.43 21.58 -4.08
N ALA A 19 -22.55 20.61 -4.25
CA ALA A 19 -22.92 19.22 -4.54
C ALA A 19 -23.76 18.63 -3.40
N CYS A 20 -23.36 18.81 -2.14
CA CYS A 20 -24.16 18.38 -0.98
C CYS A 20 -25.54 19.07 -0.92
N ALA A 21 -25.63 20.35 -1.30
CA ALA A 21 -26.91 21.06 -1.36
C ALA A 21 -27.81 20.54 -2.49
N ASP A 22 -27.24 20.11 -3.61
CA ASP A 22 -27.98 19.47 -4.70
C ASP A 22 -28.42 18.04 -4.31
N MET A 23 -27.56 17.27 -3.63
CA MET A 23 -27.91 15.97 -3.04
C MET A 23 -29.11 16.07 -2.10
N ALA A 24 -29.10 17.04 -1.18
CA ALA A 24 -30.22 17.27 -0.27
C ALA A 24 -31.52 17.67 -1.00
N ARG A 25 -31.41 18.34 -2.15
CA ARG A 25 -32.58 18.72 -2.97
C ARG A 25 -33.16 17.52 -3.71
N GLU A 26 -32.30 16.64 -4.22
CA GLU A 26 -32.69 15.48 -5.02
C GLU A 26 -33.14 14.29 -4.17
N PHE A 27 -32.42 14.00 -3.09
CA PHE A 27 -32.65 12.83 -2.22
C PHE A 27 -33.29 13.19 -0.87
N GLY A 28 -33.64 14.47 -0.67
CA GLY A 28 -34.37 14.93 0.51
C GLY A 28 -33.53 14.86 1.79
N SER A 29 -34.13 14.32 2.86
CA SER A 29 -33.50 14.22 4.18
C SER A 29 -32.74 12.91 4.40
N ASP A 30 -32.53 12.09 3.36
CA ASP A 30 -31.75 10.86 3.48
C ASP A 30 -30.28 11.20 3.71
N PRO A 31 -29.67 10.79 4.84
CA PRO A 31 -28.29 11.17 5.13
C PRO A 31 -27.32 10.58 4.11
N ILE A 32 -26.29 11.35 3.77
CA ILE A 32 -25.17 10.87 2.96
C ILE A 32 -24.44 9.77 3.75
N HIS A 33 -24.26 8.61 3.11
CA HIS A 33 -23.44 7.52 3.63
C HIS A 33 -21.98 7.75 3.25
N GLY A 34 -21.74 8.00 1.96
CA GLY A 34 -20.41 8.21 1.39
C GLY A 34 -20.36 9.40 0.43
N PHE A 35 -19.25 10.13 0.43
CA PHE A 35 -18.94 11.17 -0.55
C PHE A 35 -17.47 11.05 -0.97
N ALA A 36 -17.20 10.98 -2.27
CA ALA A 36 -15.85 10.84 -2.78
C ALA A 36 -15.52 11.87 -3.85
N LEU A 37 -14.26 12.32 -3.84
CA LEU A 37 -13.62 12.99 -4.96
C LEU A 37 -12.84 11.98 -5.77
N CYS A 38 -13.20 11.84 -7.04
CA CYS A 38 -12.60 10.88 -7.95
C CYS A 38 -11.71 11.63 -8.95
N THR A 39 -10.56 11.05 -9.26
CA THR A 39 -9.58 11.64 -10.16
C THR A 39 -8.97 10.59 -11.09
N ASP A 40 -8.19 11.01 -12.08
CA ASP A 40 -7.35 10.09 -12.86
C ASP A 40 -5.97 9.93 -12.18
N ASP A 41 -5.17 8.97 -12.66
CA ASP A 41 -3.84 8.67 -12.12
C ASP A 41 -2.87 9.87 -12.07
N ASN A 42 -3.08 10.88 -12.92
CA ASN A 42 -2.22 12.06 -13.00
C ASN A 42 -2.80 13.27 -12.27
N VAL A 43 -3.96 13.10 -11.62
CA VAL A 43 -4.73 14.16 -10.98
C VAL A 43 -4.91 15.33 -11.95
N MET A 44 -5.49 15.03 -13.12
CA MET A 44 -5.82 16.01 -14.17
C MET A 44 -7.32 16.29 -14.25
N THR A 45 -8.15 15.31 -13.89
CA THR A 45 -9.60 15.43 -13.83
C THR A 45 -10.11 15.26 -12.40
N VAL A 46 -11.24 15.87 -12.08
CA VAL A 46 -11.91 15.74 -10.78
C VAL A 46 -13.41 15.70 -11.01
N TYR A 47 -14.04 14.66 -10.49
CA TYR A 47 -15.49 14.55 -10.40
C TYR A 47 -15.87 14.06 -9.00
N SER A 48 -17.16 14.07 -8.70
CA SER A 48 -17.70 13.62 -7.42
C SER A 48 -18.65 12.46 -7.60
N THR A 49 -18.66 11.59 -6.61
CA THR A 49 -19.70 10.57 -6.45
C THR A 49 -20.15 10.51 -5.01
N ALA A 50 -21.41 10.14 -4.79
CA ALA A 50 -21.99 10.06 -3.48
C ALA A 50 -23.04 8.95 -3.42
N CYS A 51 -23.33 8.49 -2.21
CA CYS A 51 -24.43 7.58 -1.93
C CYS A 51 -25.10 7.94 -0.60
N THR A 52 -26.40 7.69 -0.50
CA THR A 52 -27.19 7.89 0.71
C THR A 52 -27.26 6.59 1.53
N LYS A 53 -27.61 6.69 2.81
CA LYS A 53 -27.74 5.53 3.69
C LYS A 53 -28.81 4.55 3.21
N SER A 54 -29.92 5.04 2.69
CA SER A 54 -30.98 4.16 2.17
C SER A 54 -30.54 3.43 0.91
N TRP A 55 -29.74 4.08 0.05
CA TRP A 55 -29.21 3.46 -1.17
C TRP A 55 -28.26 2.30 -0.86
N VAL A 56 -27.38 2.48 0.14
CA VAL A 56 -26.47 1.41 0.61
C VAL A 56 -27.27 0.28 1.25
N ALA A 57 -28.20 0.60 2.15
CA ALA A 57 -29.01 -0.42 2.83
C ALA A 57 -29.86 -1.28 1.87
N GLU A 58 -30.27 -0.73 0.74
CA GLU A 58 -30.97 -1.48 -0.32
C GLU A 58 -30.06 -2.50 -1.03
N ARG A 59 -28.77 -2.18 -1.20
CA ARG A 59 -27.82 -2.96 -2.02
C ARG A 59 -26.91 -3.89 -1.24
N GLU A 60 -26.60 -3.55 0.01
CA GLU A 60 -25.71 -4.32 0.89
C GLU A 60 -26.05 -5.83 0.95
N PRO A 61 -27.34 -6.27 0.95
CA PRO A 61 -27.65 -7.70 0.97
C PRO A 61 -27.14 -8.49 -0.25
N ASP A 62 -27.04 -7.82 -1.41
CA ASP A 62 -26.63 -8.43 -2.68
C ASP A 62 -25.16 -8.11 -3.02
N TYR A 63 -24.62 -7.03 -2.47
CA TYR A 63 -23.25 -6.59 -2.67
C TYR A 63 -22.66 -6.07 -1.35
N SER A 64 -22.02 -6.98 -0.61
CA SER A 64 -21.30 -6.66 0.63
C SER A 64 -20.19 -5.65 0.36
N GLY A 65 -20.08 -4.61 1.18
CA GLY A 65 -19.04 -3.58 1.05
C GLY A 65 -19.37 -2.49 0.02
N ILE A 66 -20.54 -2.49 -0.61
CA ILE A 66 -20.95 -1.47 -1.59
C ILE A 66 -20.87 -0.04 -1.02
N GLY A 67 -21.02 0.11 0.30
CA GLY A 67 -20.84 1.36 1.01
C GLY A 67 -19.43 1.94 0.97
N SER A 68 -18.40 1.14 0.64
CA SER A 68 -16.98 1.53 0.59
C SER A 68 -16.41 1.62 -0.84
N ILE A 69 -17.14 1.12 -1.84
CA ILE A 69 -16.69 1.05 -3.24
C ILE A 69 -17.23 2.25 -4.01
N TYR A 70 -16.54 3.38 -3.91
CA TYR A 70 -17.02 4.65 -4.49
C TYR A 70 -17.16 4.67 -6.01
N ALA A 71 -16.49 3.77 -6.73
CA ALA A 71 -16.69 3.59 -8.17
C ALA A 71 -18.13 3.14 -8.52
N GLU A 72 -18.81 2.48 -7.58
CA GLU A 72 -20.18 1.96 -7.74
C GLU A 72 -21.25 2.94 -7.23
N TRP A 73 -20.85 4.04 -6.61
CA TRP A 73 -21.79 5.06 -6.17
C TRP A 73 -22.29 5.84 -7.40
N VAL A 74 -23.63 5.91 -7.54
CA VAL A 74 -24.27 6.48 -8.74
C VAL A 74 -25.22 7.65 -8.43
N GLN A 75 -25.33 8.08 -7.17
CA GLN A 75 -26.21 9.18 -6.78
C GLN A 75 -25.47 10.52 -6.92
N ASN A 76 -25.16 10.90 -8.16
CA ASN A 76 -24.26 12.02 -8.45
C ASN A 76 -25.08 13.30 -8.69
N ALA A 77 -25.66 13.86 -7.63
CA ALA A 77 -26.26 15.19 -7.72
C ALA A 77 -25.18 16.28 -7.55
N GLY A 78 -25.04 17.16 -8.54
CA GLY A 78 -24.14 18.32 -8.44
C GLY A 78 -22.72 18.11 -8.99
N ASP A 79 -22.45 17.03 -9.71
CA ASP A 79 -21.13 16.76 -10.29
C ASP A 79 -20.62 17.90 -11.21
N HIS A 80 -21.54 18.57 -11.92
CA HIS A 80 -21.23 19.74 -12.74
C HIS A 80 -20.54 20.91 -12.01
N HIS A 81 -20.61 20.98 -10.66
CA HIS A 81 -19.87 21.97 -9.87
C HIS A 81 -18.35 21.73 -9.91
N PHE A 82 -17.91 20.53 -10.29
CA PHE A 82 -16.50 20.14 -10.41
C PHE A 82 -15.90 20.41 -11.80
N ASP A 83 -16.69 20.77 -12.82
CA ASP A 83 -16.17 21.14 -14.15
C ASP A 83 -15.10 22.25 -14.09
N PRO A 84 -15.27 23.35 -13.33
CA PRO A 84 -14.25 24.38 -13.20
C PRO A 84 -13.02 23.90 -12.42
N ILE A 85 -13.22 22.98 -11.46
CA ILE A 85 -12.14 22.40 -10.64
C ILE A 85 -11.27 21.50 -11.51
N SER A 86 -11.89 20.60 -12.28
CA SER A 86 -11.23 19.79 -13.31
C SER A 86 -10.35 20.65 -14.23
N LYS A 87 -10.89 21.76 -14.75
CA LYS A 87 -10.10 22.68 -15.61
C LYS A 87 -8.93 23.32 -14.88
N ALA A 88 -9.10 23.70 -13.62
CA ALA A 88 -8.02 24.28 -12.81
C ALA A 88 -6.92 23.26 -12.49
N VAL A 89 -7.31 22.02 -12.16
CA VAL A 89 -6.42 20.90 -11.89
C VAL A 89 -5.63 20.51 -13.14
N ALA A 90 -6.29 20.39 -14.29
CA ALA A 90 -5.63 20.15 -15.58
C ALA A 90 -4.62 21.25 -15.92
N ALA A 91 -5.01 22.53 -15.80
CA ALA A 91 -4.11 23.65 -16.07
C ALA A 91 -2.89 23.68 -15.13
N LEU A 92 -3.06 23.24 -13.87
CA LEU A 92 -1.96 23.06 -12.93
C LEU A 92 -1.06 21.89 -13.31
N ALA A 93 -1.63 20.76 -13.75
CA ALA A 93 -0.90 19.59 -14.19
C ALA A 93 -0.08 19.83 -15.46
N GLU A 94 -0.59 20.64 -16.38
CA GLU A 94 0.11 21.09 -17.59
C GLU A 94 1.22 22.12 -17.31
N SER A 95 1.32 22.61 -16.06
CA SER A 95 2.30 23.60 -15.65
C SER A 95 3.36 23.02 -14.71
N ASP A 96 4.55 23.60 -14.68
CA ASP A 96 5.60 23.23 -13.71
C ASP A 96 5.33 23.76 -12.29
N LYS A 97 4.13 24.27 -12.02
CA LYS A 97 3.80 24.93 -10.74
C LYS A 97 3.26 23.98 -9.68
N SER A 98 2.94 22.74 -10.03
CA SER A 98 2.31 21.80 -9.10
C SER A 98 2.67 20.35 -9.41
N THR A 99 2.98 19.58 -8.37
CA THR A 99 3.15 18.12 -8.48
C THR A 99 1.81 17.40 -8.35
N ILE A 100 1.76 16.12 -8.76
CA ILE A 100 0.60 15.24 -8.55
C ILE A 100 0.17 15.26 -7.07
N LYS A 101 1.14 15.04 -6.17
CA LYS A 101 0.90 15.03 -4.71
C LYS A 101 0.29 16.35 -4.22
N GLN A 102 0.79 17.49 -4.67
CA GLN A 102 0.25 18.80 -4.25
C GLN A 102 -1.19 18.99 -4.70
N ARG A 103 -1.54 18.59 -5.94
CA ARG A 103 -2.94 18.65 -6.42
C ARG A 103 -3.84 17.71 -5.62
N PHE A 104 -3.39 16.48 -5.39
CA PHE A 104 -4.13 15.50 -4.59
C PHE A 104 -4.35 15.99 -3.15
N ASP A 105 -3.31 16.55 -2.51
CA ASP A 105 -3.39 17.12 -1.18
C ASP A 105 -4.43 18.25 -1.10
N CYS A 106 -4.57 19.09 -2.13
CA CYS A 106 -5.64 20.11 -2.18
C CYS A 106 -7.05 19.50 -2.13
N LEU A 107 -7.28 18.39 -2.85
CA LEU A 107 -8.58 17.70 -2.88
C LEU A 107 -8.90 17.06 -1.52
N LYS A 108 -7.92 16.34 -0.95
CA LYS A 108 -8.01 15.75 0.40
C LYS A 108 -8.29 16.82 1.46
N LEU A 109 -7.54 17.92 1.46
CA LEU A 109 -7.70 19.01 2.43
C LEU A 109 -9.05 19.71 2.29
N ALA A 110 -9.62 19.80 1.09
CA ALA A 110 -10.95 20.35 0.89
C ALA A 110 -12.05 19.48 1.54
N LEU A 111 -11.94 18.14 1.44
CA LEU A 111 -12.85 17.22 2.16
C LEU A 111 -12.70 17.36 3.68
N GLU A 112 -11.46 17.47 4.17
CA GLU A 112 -11.16 17.69 5.59
C GLU A 112 -11.76 19.00 6.11
N ASP A 113 -11.67 20.10 5.33
CA ASP A 113 -12.32 21.36 5.66
C ASP A 113 -13.82 21.22 5.80
N CYS A 114 -14.47 20.58 4.82
CA CYS A 114 -15.91 20.34 4.87
C CYS A 114 -16.33 19.49 6.08
N ARG A 115 -15.55 18.46 6.44
CA ARG A 115 -15.75 17.68 7.68
C ARG A 115 -15.65 18.58 8.92
N ASN A 116 -14.59 19.38 9.02
CA ASN A 116 -14.32 20.24 10.17
C ASN A 116 -15.36 21.35 10.35
N GLU A 117 -15.97 21.80 9.26
CA GLU A 117 -17.08 22.75 9.25
C GLU A 117 -18.43 22.12 9.64
N GLY A 118 -18.49 20.80 9.77
CA GLY A 118 -19.71 20.06 10.09
C GLY A 118 -20.64 19.85 8.89
N LEU A 119 -20.13 19.94 7.65
CA LEU A 119 -20.91 19.60 6.46
C LEU A 119 -21.26 18.11 6.42
N PHE A 120 -20.33 17.26 6.89
CA PHE A 120 -20.49 15.81 6.92
C PHE A 120 -20.57 15.31 8.36
N ASP A 121 -21.48 14.38 8.63
CA ASP A 121 -21.51 13.67 9.89
C ASP A 121 -20.18 12.94 10.14
N PRO A 122 -19.75 12.74 11.39
CA PRO A 122 -18.52 12.00 11.72
C PRO A 122 -18.49 10.58 11.13
N ASN A 123 -19.66 9.99 10.89
CA ASN A 123 -19.80 8.64 10.35
C ASN A 123 -19.98 8.59 8.82
N THR A 124 -19.91 9.74 8.13
CA THR A 124 -19.90 9.77 6.66
C THR A 124 -18.56 9.25 6.16
N ILE A 125 -18.57 8.32 5.21
CA ILE A 125 -17.33 7.84 4.58
C ILE A 125 -16.86 8.90 3.59
N LEU A 126 -15.66 9.44 3.77
CA LEU A 126 -15.06 10.39 2.83
C LEU A 126 -13.86 9.75 2.14
N LEU A 127 -13.89 9.75 0.81
CA LEU A 127 -12.84 9.12 -0.01
C LEU A 127 -12.29 10.14 -1.01
N CYS A 128 -11.03 9.99 -1.36
CA CYS A 128 -10.36 10.77 -2.40
C CYS A 128 -9.42 9.83 -3.13
N GLY A 129 -9.61 9.60 -4.43
CA GLY A 129 -8.76 8.63 -5.14
C GLY A 129 -8.96 8.47 -6.64
N SER A 130 -8.03 7.73 -7.24
CA SER A 130 -8.05 7.39 -8.66
C SER A 130 -9.10 6.32 -8.99
N THR A 131 -9.76 6.46 -10.14
CA THR A 131 -10.69 5.44 -10.67
C THR A 131 -10.03 4.09 -10.94
N ASP A 132 -8.71 4.07 -11.17
CA ASP A 132 -7.98 2.87 -11.57
C ASP A 132 -7.40 2.09 -10.38
N GLY A 133 -7.67 2.55 -9.15
CA GLY A 133 -7.42 1.79 -7.93
C GLY A 133 -6.93 2.62 -6.75
N VAL A 134 -6.68 1.91 -5.65
CA VAL A 134 -6.32 2.50 -4.36
C VAL A 134 -4.80 2.45 -4.18
N GLY A 135 -4.15 3.59 -4.44
CA GLY A 135 -2.73 3.84 -4.21
C GLY A 135 -2.42 4.34 -2.80
N GLU A 136 -1.21 4.82 -2.57
CA GLU A 136 -0.77 5.27 -1.24
C GLU A 136 -1.43 6.57 -0.80
N MET A 137 -1.59 7.51 -1.74
CA MET A 137 -2.21 8.80 -1.44
C MET A 137 -3.68 8.61 -1.05
N GLU A 138 -4.36 7.65 -1.67
CA GLU A 138 -5.72 7.24 -1.37
C GLU A 138 -5.83 6.64 0.03
N MET A 139 -4.96 5.69 0.39
CA MET A 139 -4.96 5.11 1.73
C MET A 139 -4.66 6.15 2.81
N GLU A 140 -3.69 7.05 2.56
CA GLU A 140 -3.41 8.17 3.46
C GLU A 140 -4.64 9.08 3.61
N ALA A 141 -5.36 9.34 2.52
CA ALA A 141 -6.60 10.10 2.55
C ALA A 141 -7.70 9.39 3.35
N VAL A 142 -7.85 8.07 3.19
CA VAL A 142 -8.82 7.26 3.95
C VAL A 142 -8.55 7.37 5.45
N ASP A 143 -7.30 7.13 5.87
CA ASP A 143 -6.89 7.18 7.28
C ASP A 143 -7.07 8.57 7.88
N ARG A 144 -6.79 9.62 7.09
CA ARG A 144 -6.87 11.01 7.54
C ARG A 144 -8.29 11.53 7.62
N LEU A 145 -9.12 11.19 6.63
CA LEU A 145 -10.45 11.76 6.48
C LEU A 145 -11.47 11.07 7.38
N ASN A 146 -11.22 9.84 7.82
CA ASN A 146 -12.19 9.00 8.50
C ASN A 146 -11.73 8.58 9.90
N SER A 147 -12.67 8.08 10.72
CA SER A 147 -12.30 7.43 11.98
C SER A 147 -11.53 6.14 11.71
N THR A 148 -10.74 5.67 12.69
CA THR A 148 -10.00 4.40 12.59
C THR A 148 -10.93 3.22 12.26
N GLU A 149 -12.15 3.23 12.79
CA GLU A 149 -13.16 2.19 12.52
C GLU A 149 -13.59 2.20 11.04
N ILE A 150 -13.91 3.37 10.50
CA ILE A 150 -14.32 3.51 9.08
C ILE A 150 -13.14 3.21 8.16
N ALA A 151 -11.94 3.70 8.48
CA ALA A 151 -10.75 3.40 7.69
C ALA A 151 -10.44 1.89 7.66
N GLY A 152 -10.60 1.21 8.79
CA GLY A 152 -10.48 -0.24 8.87
C GLY A 152 -11.53 -0.97 8.03
N GLN A 153 -12.79 -0.55 8.08
CA GLN A 153 -13.87 -1.10 7.27
C GLN A 153 -13.61 -0.92 5.77
N VAL A 154 -13.25 0.29 5.35
CA VAL A 154 -12.91 0.59 3.95
C VAL A 154 -11.74 -0.27 3.48
N ALA A 155 -10.71 -0.44 4.31
CA ALA A 155 -9.58 -1.30 3.98
C ALA A 155 -9.98 -2.79 3.87
N GLU A 156 -10.86 -3.27 4.74
CA GLU A 156 -11.39 -4.65 4.69
C GLU A 156 -12.20 -4.86 3.41
N ASP A 157 -13.15 -3.96 3.11
CA ASP A 157 -14.00 -4.05 1.92
C ASP A 157 -13.16 -4.02 0.63
N LEU A 158 -12.16 -3.15 0.54
CA LEU A 158 -11.27 -3.04 -0.62
C LEU A 158 -10.21 -4.15 -0.71
N SER A 159 -10.07 -4.98 0.33
CA SER A 159 -9.16 -6.14 0.34
C SER A 159 -9.89 -7.47 0.18
N ALA A 160 -11.20 -7.49 0.41
CA ALA A 160 -12.04 -8.66 0.23
C ALA A 160 -12.27 -9.01 -1.25
N ASP A 161 -12.01 -8.08 -2.17
CA ASP A 161 -11.98 -8.32 -3.62
C ASP A 161 -10.71 -9.07 -4.06
N ASP A 162 -10.52 -10.27 -3.50
CA ASP A 162 -10.00 -11.37 -4.32
C ASP A 162 -11.08 -11.59 -5.37
N TYR A 163 -10.90 -10.97 -6.55
CA TYR A 163 -11.69 -11.27 -7.74
C TYR A 163 -11.71 -12.79 -7.88
N GLY A 164 -12.84 -13.40 -7.47
CA GLY A 164 -13.16 -14.76 -7.81
C GLY A 164 -13.03 -14.83 -9.31
N ASP A 165 -12.05 -15.60 -9.77
CA ASP A 165 -11.86 -15.97 -11.15
C ASP A 165 -13.22 -16.44 -11.68
N ASP A 166 -13.90 -15.55 -12.41
CA ASP A 166 -15.27 -15.73 -12.90
C ASP A 166 -15.24 -16.64 -14.14
N SER A 167 -14.61 -17.79 -13.96
CA SER A 167 -14.49 -18.87 -14.93
C SER A 167 -15.03 -20.18 -14.34
N ASP A 168 -16.29 -20.17 -13.88
CA ASP A 168 -17.24 -21.27 -14.17
C ASP A 168 -18.65 -21.00 -13.61
N PRO A 169 -19.74 -21.36 -14.33
CA PRO A 169 -21.10 -21.23 -13.82
C PRO A 169 -21.38 -22.24 -12.70
N PRO A 170 -22.16 -21.87 -11.66
CA PRO A 170 -22.29 -22.72 -10.48
C PRO A 170 -23.26 -23.88 -10.73
N ASP A 171 -22.71 -25.10 -10.71
CA ASP A 171 -23.50 -26.30 -10.46
C ASP A 171 -23.88 -26.36 -8.97
N ARG A 172 -25.18 -26.38 -8.71
CA ARG A 172 -25.75 -26.25 -7.36
C ARG A 172 -25.68 -27.60 -6.64
N THR A 173 -24.74 -27.75 -5.70
CA THR A 173 -24.92 -28.68 -4.57
C THR A 173 -24.44 -28.10 -3.24
N PRO A 174 -25.17 -28.33 -2.12
CA PRO A 174 -24.82 -27.72 -0.83
C PRO A 174 -23.84 -28.60 -0.05
N SER A 175 -22.60 -28.15 0.14
CA SER A 175 -21.66 -28.77 1.09
C SER A 175 -21.33 -27.85 2.27
N ARG A 176 -22.00 -28.16 3.39
CA ARG A 176 -21.48 -28.27 4.76
C ARG A 176 -20.27 -27.39 5.16
N ARG A 177 -20.57 -26.36 5.96
CA ARG A 177 -19.66 -25.57 6.80
C ARG A 177 -18.65 -26.43 7.58
N THR A 178 -17.37 -26.09 7.44
CA THR A 178 -16.31 -26.34 8.45
C THR A 178 -15.62 -25.03 8.78
N GLY A 179 -15.58 -24.71 10.07
CA GLY A 179 -15.20 -23.40 10.61
C GLY A 179 -13.74 -23.00 10.38
N SER A 180 -13.55 -21.73 10.04
CA SER A 180 -12.25 -21.07 9.94
C SER A 180 -11.67 -20.78 11.33
N ARG A 181 -10.40 -21.13 11.49
CA ARG A 181 -9.57 -21.00 12.71
C ARG A 181 -8.91 -19.62 12.87
N LEU A 182 -9.42 -18.59 12.20
CA LEU A 182 -8.82 -17.24 12.21
C LEU A 182 -9.17 -16.39 13.44
N GLY A 183 -10.12 -16.80 14.29
CA GLY A 183 -10.56 -16.05 15.47
C GLY A 183 -9.64 -16.07 16.70
N LYS A 184 -8.38 -16.54 16.61
CA LYS A 184 -7.46 -16.62 17.75
C LYS A 184 -6.25 -15.68 17.70
N LEU A 185 -6.02 -14.98 16.59
CA LEU A 185 -4.86 -14.10 16.44
C LEU A 185 -5.10 -12.69 17.01
N VAL A 186 -6.34 -12.22 17.09
CA VAL A 186 -6.63 -10.83 17.52
C VAL A 186 -6.48 -10.60 19.03
N ALA A 187 -6.58 -11.64 19.86
CA ALA A 187 -6.54 -11.49 21.32
C ALA A 187 -5.13 -11.38 21.94
N VAL A 188 -4.06 -11.65 21.18
CA VAL A 188 -2.66 -11.59 21.67
C VAL A 188 -2.01 -10.22 21.39
N PHE A 189 -2.59 -9.40 20.51
CA PHE A 189 -1.92 -8.23 19.93
C PHE A 189 -1.96 -6.95 20.78
N SER A 190 -2.79 -6.88 21.82
CA SER A 190 -2.87 -5.70 22.70
C SER A 190 -1.81 -5.65 23.80
N GLN A 191 -1.00 -6.70 23.97
CA GLN A 191 0.07 -6.76 24.99
C GLN A 191 1.50 -6.56 24.45
N ALA A 192 1.71 -6.47 23.14
CA ALA A 192 3.06 -6.43 22.55
C ALA A 192 3.64 -5.03 22.29
N PHE A 193 2.85 -3.95 22.44
CA PHE A 193 3.34 -2.58 22.22
C PHE A 193 4.01 -2.01 23.48
N ARG A 194 5.23 -2.49 23.74
CA ARG A 194 6.35 -1.82 24.44
C ARG A 194 7.56 -2.76 24.41
N ARG A 195 8.15 -2.97 23.23
CA ARG A 195 9.52 -3.49 23.14
C ARG A 195 10.46 -2.30 22.98
N ASP A 196 11.35 -2.13 23.96
CA ASP A 196 12.46 -1.19 23.88
C ASP A 196 13.27 -1.43 22.61
N ALA A 197 13.52 -0.37 21.84
CA ALA A 197 14.29 -0.37 20.60
C ALA A 197 15.77 -0.78 20.76
N ASN A 198 16.21 -1.18 21.95
CA ASN A 198 17.60 -1.54 22.28
C ASN A 198 17.87 -3.05 22.43
N GLN A 199 16.91 -3.92 22.09
CA GLN A 199 17.15 -5.36 21.95
C GLN A 199 16.55 -5.90 20.65
N LEU A 200 17.12 -5.52 19.50
CA LEU A 200 16.92 -6.30 18.29
C LEU A 200 17.71 -7.61 18.45
N THR A 201 17.02 -8.65 18.93
CA THR A 201 17.47 -10.03 18.82
C THR A 201 17.88 -10.29 17.38
N SER A 202 19.05 -10.91 17.18
CA SER A 202 19.54 -11.27 15.84
C SER A 202 18.46 -12.02 15.07
N MET A 203 18.15 -11.58 13.85
CA MET A 203 17.08 -12.16 13.01
C MET A 203 17.61 -13.31 12.16
N GLU A 204 16.82 -14.39 12.02
CA GLU A 204 17.11 -15.51 11.11
C GLU A 204 16.49 -15.25 9.74
N ILE A 205 17.33 -15.18 8.69
CA ILE A 205 16.90 -15.13 7.29
C ILE A 205 16.65 -16.55 6.79
N VAL A 206 15.50 -16.78 6.17
CA VAL A 206 15.11 -18.07 5.61
C VAL A 206 14.99 -17.95 4.09
N PRO A 207 15.80 -18.69 3.31
CA PRO A 207 15.73 -18.69 1.85
C PRO A 207 14.30 -18.90 1.33
N GLY A 208 13.90 -18.12 0.32
CA GLY A 208 12.57 -18.19 -0.31
C GLY A 208 11.42 -17.67 0.56
N ARG A 209 11.70 -17.25 1.80
CA ARG A 209 10.68 -16.87 2.76
C ARG A 209 10.90 -15.51 3.41
N GLY A 210 12.11 -15.16 3.86
CA GLY A 210 12.36 -13.89 4.54
C GLY A 210 12.65 -14.09 6.03
N VAL A 211 12.10 -13.25 6.90
CA VAL A 211 12.25 -13.35 8.36
C VAL A 211 10.89 -13.59 9.02
N GLU A 212 10.87 -14.04 10.28
CA GLU A 212 9.61 -14.28 10.99
C GLU A 212 8.76 -13.00 11.05
N GLY A 213 7.51 -13.11 10.57
CA GLY A 213 6.54 -12.02 10.50
C GLY A 213 6.65 -11.10 9.27
N CYS A 214 7.75 -11.17 8.52
CA CYS A 214 7.93 -10.43 7.27
C CYS A 214 8.41 -11.40 6.20
N GLU A 215 7.44 -12.04 5.54
CA GLU A 215 7.66 -13.14 4.63
C GLU A 215 7.25 -12.80 3.19
N ILE A 216 7.89 -13.43 2.20
CA ILE A 216 7.51 -13.35 0.80
C ILE A 216 6.05 -13.80 0.65
N GLY A 217 5.28 -13.03 -0.11
CA GLY A 217 3.85 -13.24 -0.31
C GLY A 217 2.99 -12.79 0.87
N PHE A 218 3.53 -12.14 1.91
CA PHE A 218 2.71 -11.50 2.94
C PHE A 218 2.30 -10.09 2.52
N ALA A 219 1.26 -9.56 3.16
CA ALA A 219 0.82 -8.18 2.92
C ALA A 219 1.93 -7.18 3.27
N ARG A 220 2.10 -6.14 2.46
CA ARG A 220 3.16 -5.13 2.62
C ARG A 220 3.23 -4.53 4.04
N ASN A 221 2.10 -4.40 4.73
CA ASN A 221 2.03 -3.80 6.07
C ASN A 221 2.78 -4.63 7.13
N THR A 222 2.95 -5.93 6.94
CA THR A 222 3.68 -6.77 7.90
C THR A 222 5.16 -6.36 8.01
N ALA A 223 5.73 -5.79 6.95
CA ALA A 223 7.07 -5.21 7.00
C ALA A 223 7.18 -4.09 8.05
N ARG A 224 6.18 -3.21 8.14
CA ARG A 224 6.16 -2.11 9.12
C ARG A 224 5.93 -2.62 10.54
N GLU A 225 5.18 -3.71 10.69
CA GLU A 225 4.97 -4.36 11.99
C GLU A 225 6.26 -4.99 12.53
N VAL A 226 7.06 -5.62 11.66
CA VAL A 226 8.32 -6.27 12.04
C VAL A 226 9.48 -5.28 12.16
N PHE A 227 9.63 -4.38 11.19
CA PHE A 227 10.79 -3.50 11.05
C PHE A 227 10.58 -2.09 11.61
N GLY A 228 9.35 -1.75 12.00
CA GLY A 228 8.97 -0.44 12.52
C GLY A 228 8.48 0.51 11.42
N ILE A 229 8.33 1.78 11.79
CA ILE A 229 7.85 2.82 10.88
C ILE A 229 9.00 3.24 9.96
N THR A 230 8.70 3.44 8.68
CA THR A 230 9.62 3.99 7.68
C THR A 230 9.06 5.28 7.10
N GLU A 231 9.95 6.22 6.75
CA GLU A 231 9.63 7.45 6.01
C GLU A 231 9.57 7.22 4.48
N SER A 232 9.88 6.01 3.99
CA SER A 232 9.88 5.69 2.56
C SER A 232 8.47 5.85 1.96
N THR A 233 8.42 6.54 0.81
CA THR A 233 7.20 7.09 0.17
C THR A 233 6.78 6.34 -1.10
N SER A 234 7.27 5.12 -1.30
CA SER A 234 7.00 4.34 -2.51
C SER A 234 5.96 3.24 -2.26
N ALA A 235 4.93 3.21 -3.12
CA ALA A 235 3.87 2.19 -3.11
C ALA A 235 4.36 0.75 -3.10
N ASN A 236 5.51 0.53 -3.73
CA ASN A 236 6.07 -0.79 -3.99
C ASN A 236 7.41 -1.00 -3.29
N TYR A 237 7.82 -0.08 -2.42
CA TYR A 237 9.14 -0.14 -1.82
C TYR A 237 9.17 0.51 -0.45
N PHE A 238 9.62 -0.24 0.56
CA PHE A 238 9.84 0.27 1.89
C PHE A 238 11.32 0.18 2.25
N GLU A 239 11.86 1.29 2.73
CA GLU A 239 13.26 1.37 3.16
C GLU A 239 13.33 1.44 4.68
N PHE A 240 14.16 0.62 5.32
CA PHE A 240 14.38 0.66 6.76
C PHE A 240 15.88 0.88 7.04
N PRO A 241 16.42 2.09 6.76
CA PRO A 241 17.85 2.36 6.87
C PRO A 241 18.43 2.04 8.25
N GLN A 242 17.66 2.30 9.31
CA GLN A 242 18.06 2.08 10.70
C GLN A 242 18.26 0.61 11.10
N ILE A 243 17.85 -0.34 10.26
CA ILE A 243 18.08 -1.77 10.51
C ILE A 243 18.72 -2.49 9.32
N GLY A 244 19.06 -1.80 8.23
CA GLY A 244 19.69 -2.46 7.09
C GLY A 244 18.72 -3.30 6.25
N VAL A 245 17.46 -2.89 6.09
CA VAL A 245 16.48 -3.68 5.32
C VAL A 245 15.76 -2.84 4.29
N ASP A 246 15.54 -3.38 3.10
CA ASP A 246 14.50 -2.88 2.18
C ASP A 246 13.51 -3.99 1.84
N VAL A 247 12.28 -3.61 1.53
CA VAL A 247 11.21 -4.53 1.13
C VAL A 247 10.57 -4.02 -0.15
N GLN A 248 10.71 -4.78 -1.22
CA GLN A 248 10.00 -4.57 -2.47
C GLN A 248 8.68 -5.32 -2.46
N CYS A 249 7.62 -4.66 -2.92
CA CYS A 249 6.29 -5.22 -3.00
C CYS A 249 5.78 -5.22 -4.45
N ARG A 250 5.00 -6.23 -4.80
CA ARG A 250 4.27 -6.35 -6.06
C ARG A 250 2.81 -6.68 -5.72
N LYS A 251 1.86 -5.96 -6.32
CA LYS A 251 0.41 -6.14 -6.06
C LYS A 251 0.08 -6.15 -4.55
N LYS A 252 0.66 -5.20 -3.79
CA LYS A 252 0.50 -5.06 -2.32
C LYS A 252 1.06 -6.22 -1.47
N MET A 253 1.75 -7.18 -2.09
CA MET A 253 2.39 -8.30 -1.42
C MET A 253 3.90 -8.17 -1.47
N ILE A 254 4.58 -8.63 -0.43
CA ILE A 254 6.04 -8.65 -0.35
C ILE A 254 6.57 -9.59 -1.44
N ASP A 255 7.40 -9.04 -2.32
CA ASP A 255 7.96 -9.73 -3.49
C ASP A 255 9.44 -10.07 -3.26
N THR A 256 10.19 -9.13 -2.68
CA THR A 256 11.61 -9.30 -2.38
C THR A 256 11.99 -8.56 -1.12
N ILE A 257 12.84 -9.15 -0.29
CA ILE A 257 13.42 -8.51 0.90
C ILE A 257 14.93 -8.45 0.75
N TYR A 258 15.51 -7.28 1.02
CA TYR A 258 16.93 -6.99 0.96
C TYR A 258 17.45 -6.83 2.38
N PHE A 259 18.54 -7.53 2.71
CA PHE A 259 19.21 -7.45 4.01
C PHE A 259 20.64 -6.94 3.80
N PHE A 260 20.87 -5.66 4.10
CA PHE A 260 22.12 -4.96 3.86
C PHE A 260 23.06 -5.06 5.05
N PHE A 261 24.28 -5.49 4.80
CA PHE A 261 25.36 -5.49 5.80
C PHE A 261 26.31 -4.30 5.61
N ARG A 262 26.44 -3.79 4.37
CA ARG A 262 27.45 -2.78 4.02
C ARG A 262 26.94 -1.70 3.05
N ALA A 263 25.64 -1.57 2.87
CA ALA A 263 25.08 -0.53 2.01
C ALA A 263 25.33 0.86 2.58
N LYS A 264 25.72 1.78 1.70
CA LYS A 264 25.88 3.19 2.06
C LYS A 264 24.52 3.75 2.47
N ASN A 265 24.48 4.45 3.61
CA ASN A 265 23.29 5.04 4.24
C ASN A 265 22.41 4.08 5.06
N TYR A 266 22.82 2.82 5.22
CA TYR A 266 22.12 1.84 6.06
C TYR A 266 22.96 1.50 7.28
N GLU A 267 22.31 1.26 8.41
CA GLU A 267 22.91 0.49 9.50
C GLU A 267 23.10 -0.97 9.04
N SER A 268 24.10 -1.65 9.60
CA SER A 268 24.32 -3.06 9.26
C SER A 268 23.19 -3.91 9.83
N PHE A 269 22.54 -4.69 8.97
CA PHE A 269 21.58 -5.70 9.38
C PHE A 269 22.20 -6.67 10.40
N ASN A 270 21.50 -6.87 11.51
CA ASN A 270 21.90 -7.78 12.57
C ASN A 270 21.18 -9.13 12.44
N GLY A 271 21.63 -9.95 11.49
CA GLY A 271 21.07 -11.27 11.28
C GLY A 271 21.96 -12.18 10.46
N VAL A 272 21.54 -13.44 10.38
CA VAL A 272 22.19 -14.49 9.59
C VAL A 272 21.12 -15.34 8.92
N THR A 273 21.45 -15.96 7.81
CA THR A 273 20.65 -17.07 7.27
C THR A 273 20.54 -18.20 8.29
N ARG A 274 19.50 -19.02 8.18
CA ARG A 274 19.36 -20.26 8.95
C ARG A 274 20.62 -21.15 8.88
N GLU A 275 21.32 -21.13 7.76
CA GLU A 275 22.54 -21.88 7.52
C GLU A 275 23.82 -21.17 8.02
N GLY A 276 23.67 -20.00 8.67
CA GLY A 276 24.75 -19.28 9.36
C GLY A 276 25.56 -18.32 8.49
N ILE A 277 25.13 -18.06 7.25
CA ILE A 277 25.72 -17.01 6.40
C ILE A 277 25.23 -15.64 6.85
N GLY A 278 26.14 -14.70 7.08
CA GLY A 278 25.84 -13.29 7.41
C GLY A 278 27.04 -12.39 7.16
N ALA A 279 27.05 -11.19 7.71
CA ALA A 279 27.98 -10.10 7.37
C ALA A 279 29.46 -10.49 7.17
N ASN A 280 29.99 -11.42 7.96
CA ASN A 280 31.41 -11.81 7.91
C ASN A 280 31.70 -13.04 7.04
N SER A 281 30.71 -13.49 6.27
CA SER A 281 30.84 -14.67 5.40
C SER A 281 31.49 -14.31 4.08
N SER A 282 32.41 -15.15 3.63
CA SER A 282 33.04 -15.10 2.32
C SER A 282 32.23 -15.87 1.28
N LEU A 283 32.44 -15.55 0.00
CA LEU A 283 31.86 -16.30 -1.12
C LEU A 283 32.15 -17.82 -1.03
N LYS A 284 33.37 -18.18 -0.60
CA LYS A 284 33.75 -19.58 -0.42
C LYS A 284 32.91 -20.29 0.65
N GLN A 285 32.55 -19.58 1.72
CA GLN A 285 31.64 -20.12 2.75
C GLN A 285 30.24 -20.30 2.17
N VAL A 286 29.72 -19.33 1.41
CA VAL A 286 28.40 -19.43 0.75
C VAL A 286 28.34 -20.65 -0.17
N ILE A 287 29.30 -20.82 -1.09
CA ILE A 287 29.34 -21.96 -2.02
C ILE A 287 29.48 -23.30 -1.28
N ARG A 288 30.23 -23.33 -0.17
CA ARG A 288 30.35 -24.54 0.65
C ARG A 288 29.03 -24.89 1.36
N THR A 289 28.27 -23.89 1.78
CA THR A 289 27.01 -24.05 2.52
C THR A 289 25.84 -24.40 1.60
N TYR A 290 25.68 -23.66 0.50
CA TYR A 290 24.53 -23.80 -0.42
C TYR A 290 24.83 -24.64 -1.67
N GLY A 291 26.09 -24.99 -1.92
CA GLY A 291 26.50 -25.78 -3.07
C GLY A 291 26.80 -24.94 -4.32
N THR A 292 26.59 -25.53 -5.49
CA THR A 292 26.83 -24.84 -6.78
C THR A 292 25.68 -23.87 -7.05
N PRO A 293 25.93 -22.57 -7.30
CA PRO A 293 24.88 -21.61 -7.60
C PRO A 293 24.26 -21.87 -8.98
N ASP A 294 22.99 -21.52 -9.14
CA ASP A 294 22.28 -21.60 -10.43
C ASP A 294 22.87 -20.63 -11.46
N LYS A 295 23.33 -19.47 -10.98
CA LYS A 295 23.99 -18.44 -11.79
C LYS A 295 25.05 -17.72 -10.96
N LYS A 296 26.15 -17.33 -11.61
CA LYS A 296 27.16 -16.45 -11.04
C LYS A 296 27.46 -15.32 -12.03
N ASP A 297 27.30 -14.08 -11.58
CA ASP A 297 27.69 -12.89 -12.34
C ASP A 297 28.84 -12.18 -11.63
N GLN A 298 29.77 -11.62 -12.42
CA GLN A 298 30.90 -10.85 -11.89
C GLN A 298 31.25 -9.74 -12.87
N GLY A 299 31.68 -8.59 -12.35
CA GLY A 299 32.11 -7.49 -13.19
C GLY A 299 32.86 -6.39 -12.45
N PRO A 300 33.52 -5.50 -13.20
CA PRO A 300 34.11 -4.30 -12.63
C PRO A 300 33.02 -3.30 -12.25
N THR A 301 33.17 -2.63 -11.10
CA THR A 301 32.36 -1.47 -10.76
C THR A 301 32.97 -0.20 -11.35
N SER A 302 32.17 0.84 -11.54
CA SER A 302 32.63 2.16 -12.01
C SER A 302 33.66 2.83 -11.08
N SER A 303 33.74 2.37 -9.82
CA SER A 303 34.72 2.79 -8.82
C SER A 303 36.03 1.99 -8.84
N GLY A 304 36.20 1.04 -9.77
CA GLY A 304 37.40 0.21 -9.89
C GLY A 304 37.42 -1.03 -8.99
N GLY A 305 36.29 -1.35 -8.35
CA GLY A 305 36.09 -2.56 -7.57
C GLY A 305 35.59 -3.74 -8.39
N THR A 306 35.33 -4.86 -7.71
CA THR A 306 34.66 -6.02 -8.29
C THR A 306 33.38 -6.31 -7.54
N TYR A 307 32.31 -6.56 -8.28
CA TYR A 307 31.08 -7.13 -7.75
C TYR A 307 31.01 -8.62 -8.11
N GLU A 308 30.45 -9.43 -7.22
CA GLU A 308 30.13 -10.84 -7.49
C GLU A 308 28.73 -11.14 -6.96
N HIS A 309 27.85 -11.62 -7.82
CA HIS A 309 26.49 -12.03 -7.46
C HIS A 309 26.40 -13.54 -7.63
N VAL A 310 25.86 -14.23 -6.63
CA VAL A 310 25.55 -15.65 -6.73
C VAL A 310 24.08 -15.90 -6.43
N TYR A 311 23.43 -16.57 -7.38
CA TYR A 311 22.01 -16.82 -7.38
C TYR A 311 21.73 -18.28 -7.06
N TYR A 312 20.86 -18.53 -6.10
CA TYR A 312 20.27 -19.83 -5.80
C TYR A 312 18.75 -19.71 -5.99
N TYR A 313 18.33 -19.55 -7.25
CA TYR A 313 16.94 -19.31 -7.65
C TYR A 313 15.99 -20.37 -7.09
N ARG A 314 16.41 -21.64 -7.09
CA ARG A 314 15.61 -22.75 -6.56
C ARG A 314 15.33 -22.63 -5.06
N LEU A 315 16.16 -21.88 -4.35
CA LEU A 315 16.03 -21.61 -2.92
C LEU A 315 15.45 -20.21 -2.65
N GLY A 316 15.21 -19.38 -3.68
CA GLY A 316 14.72 -18.02 -3.52
C GLY A 316 15.69 -17.12 -2.75
N ILE A 317 17.00 -17.23 -3.01
CA ILE A 317 18.03 -16.41 -2.34
C ILE A 317 19.18 -16.01 -3.28
N GLU A 318 19.64 -14.77 -3.13
CA GLU A 318 20.81 -14.19 -3.82
C GLU A 318 21.78 -13.62 -2.77
N PHE A 319 23.09 -13.73 -3.05
CA PHE A 319 24.14 -13.11 -2.25
C PHE A 319 24.99 -12.19 -3.13
N ASN A 320 25.19 -10.96 -2.66
CA ASN A 320 25.94 -9.94 -3.38
C ASN A 320 27.20 -9.60 -2.62
N PHE A 321 28.33 -9.63 -3.33
CA PHE A 321 29.63 -9.32 -2.79
C PHE A 321 30.22 -8.10 -3.49
N HIS A 322 30.84 -7.23 -2.70
CA HIS A 322 31.62 -6.10 -3.18
C HIS A 322 33.00 -6.14 -2.52
N HIS A 323 34.07 -6.12 -3.32
CA HIS A 323 35.45 -6.27 -2.84
C HIS A 323 35.68 -7.51 -1.94
N ASN A 324 35.05 -8.64 -2.27
CA ASN A 324 35.05 -9.91 -1.50
C ASN A 324 34.34 -9.87 -0.15
N GLU A 325 33.61 -8.81 0.18
CA GLU A 325 32.79 -8.72 1.38
C GLU A 325 31.31 -8.86 1.02
N LEU A 326 30.56 -9.60 1.84
CA LEU A 326 29.11 -9.74 1.65
C LEU A 326 28.43 -8.39 1.89
N GLU A 327 27.86 -7.82 0.83
CA GLU A 327 27.21 -6.51 0.85
C GLU A 327 25.75 -6.64 1.28
N ASP A 328 25.00 -7.53 0.62
CA ASP A 328 23.61 -7.82 0.93
C ASP A 328 23.21 -9.27 0.61
N ILE A 329 22.12 -9.69 1.25
CA ILE A 329 21.38 -10.91 0.92
C ILE A 329 19.98 -10.49 0.44
N ARG A 330 19.48 -11.14 -0.61
CA ARG A 330 18.12 -10.94 -1.09
C ARG A 330 17.34 -12.22 -1.01
N VAL A 331 16.10 -12.13 -0.58
CA VAL A 331 15.15 -13.25 -0.55
C VAL A 331 13.95 -12.89 -1.40
N PHE A 332 13.49 -13.84 -2.21
CA PHE A 332 12.39 -13.67 -3.18
C PHE A 332 11.67 -15.01 -3.39
N ASP A 333 10.52 -15.00 -4.07
CA ASP A 333 9.76 -16.23 -4.32
C ASP A 333 10.52 -17.16 -5.27
N ALA A 334 10.82 -18.38 -4.80
CA ALA A 334 11.45 -19.41 -5.62
C ALA A 334 10.51 -19.96 -6.72
N SER A 335 9.20 -19.76 -6.59
CA SER A 335 8.19 -20.31 -7.50
C SER A 335 8.12 -19.55 -8.84
N GLU A 336 8.54 -18.28 -8.88
CA GLU A 336 8.47 -17.44 -10.07
C GLU A 336 9.66 -17.64 -11.03
N VAL A 337 10.72 -18.35 -10.61
CA VAL A 337 11.87 -18.57 -11.48
C VAL A 337 11.62 -19.78 -12.35
N GLU A 338 11.19 -19.54 -13.60
CA GLU A 338 11.12 -20.58 -14.61
C GLU A 338 12.46 -21.32 -14.68
N PRO A 339 12.47 -22.66 -14.59
CA PRO A 339 13.68 -23.42 -14.77
C PRO A 339 14.17 -23.17 -16.20
N LYS A 340 15.27 -22.42 -16.34
CA LYS A 340 15.94 -22.30 -17.62
C LYS A 340 16.39 -23.72 -18.04
N PRO A 341 16.07 -24.16 -19.27
CA PRO A 341 16.43 -25.49 -19.76
C PRO A 341 17.93 -25.71 -19.82
#